data_AF-A0A2N8ZNI6-F1
#
_entry.id   AF-A0A2N8ZNI6-F1
#
_cell.length_a   1.000
_cell.length_b   1.000
_cell.length_c   1.000
_cell.angle_alpha   90.00
_cell.angle_beta   90.00
_cell.angle_gamma   90.00
#
_symmetry.space_group_name_H-M   'P 1'
#
loop_
_entity.id
_entity.type
_entity.pdbx_description
1 polymer ?
#
loop_
_entity_poly.entity_id
_entity_poly.type
_entity_poly.pdbx_seq_one_letter_code
_entity_poly.pdbx_strand_id
1 'polypeptide(L)'
;MSHNTTIKPEHLPVLQTQLLTIRHQLISTEILPNPFIGKIAWLSICAQAIGYLDWDDLTAQTQMPPISTNSIVFDPASIIPFIQSVRVGVGEHIDNIEGLSSVILRNLTGEELSSMDGNEEDRPPLPTPPTSYVIELGPNTLYASDLLNWLWPMTQHHSVHRIEHHYLEHMKKRRAGLSQSQAKERALDVYPHSGVLVSDILTSLMSGGYLEINGKQTSVSFTQKGLNYVNHQMTNEYDAKWKAWFKEFAAHVKTIPYRYIKHDWTRYISLYASGITAMAAAKSVEWSECYTQAHSEIQSAIKHQLDIDLPLYPKERYLQFTPRILLTPALTSNKISDIHFEFIGPDWAKPNGKLKTKRFWPNKRYVSVYLGDRTKSRGWYATIPSHIDSFNVIYKWTSPSHSFASVTHHMTYQLETNMECAQDWLYGNECMKHSDASIPAMATDEYSFNSLDCLTHGKHLTEDDIVELDRFKAGITSIQIDEHGVTIHEERTLTASNSFACVGIIL
;
A
#
# COMPACT_ATOMS: atom_id res chain seq x y z
N MET A 1 -7.85 -17.98 4.88
CA MET A 1 -9.20 -18.29 5.41
C MET A 1 -9.36 -17.52 6.71
N SER A 2 -10.40 -16.70 6.87
CA SER A 2 -10.68 -16.07 8.18
C SER A 2 -11.15 -17.16 9.14
N HIS A 3 -10.63 -17.16 10.37
CA HIS A 3 -11.26 -17.93 11.43
C HIS A 3 -12.67 -17.35 11.66
N ASN A 4 -13.69 -18.21 11.69
CA ASN A 4 -15.05 -17.77 11.99
C ASN A 4 -15.08 -17.29 13.44
N THR A 5 -15.46 -16.04 13.67
CA THR A 5 -15.64 -15.54 15.04
C THR A 5 -16.90 -16.18 15.63
N THR A 6 -16.73 -17.23 16.44
CA THR A 6 -17.87 -17.90 17.10
C THR A 6 -18.36 -17.05 18.27
N ILE A 7 -19.60 -16.57 18.20
CA ILE A 7 -20.20 -15.70 19.23
C ILE A 7 -21.18 -16.48 20.12
N LYS A 8 -21.43 -15.97 21.32
CA LYS A 8 -22.44 -16.53 22.22
C LYS A 8 -23.86 -16.21 21.70
N PRO A 9 -24.83 -17.14 21.75
CA PRO A 9 -26.20 -16.94 21.24
C PRO A 9 -26.89 -15.68 21.74
N GLU A 10 -26.72 -15.36 23.02
CA GLU A 10 -27.30 -14.19 23.66
C GLU A 10 -26.75 -12.86 23.12
N HIS A 11 -25.59 -12.89 22.48
CA HIS A 11 -24.95 -11.71 21.90
C HIS A 11 -25.37 -11.47 20.44
N LEU A 12 -25.97 -12.46 19.75
CA LEU A 12 -26.42 -12.30 18.37
C LEU A 12 -27.41 -11.12 18.19
N PRO A 13 -28.40 -10.89 19.08
CA PRO A 13 -29.25 -9.70 19.00
C PRO A 13 -28.49 -8.39 19.20
N VAL A 14 -27.48 -8.37 20.08
CA VAL A 14 -26.64 -7.18 20.34
C VAL A 14 -25.84 -6.83 19.08
N LEU A 15 -25.19 -7.81 18.48
CA LEU A 15 -24.47 -7.66 17.22
C LEU A 15 -25.41 -7.17 16.11
N GLN A 16 -26.61 -7.75 15.99
CA GLN A 16 -27.59 -7.31 14.99
C GLN A 16 -27.95 -5.83 15.16
N THR A 17 -28.24 -5.39 16.38
CA THR A 17 -28.54 -3.98 16.67
C THR A 17 -27.35 -3.08 16.38
N GLN A 18 -26.15 -3.47 16.76
CA GLN A 18 -24.91 -2.76 16.49
C GLN A 18 -24.71 -2.54 14.98
N LEU A 19 -24.78 -3.62 14.19
CA LEU A 19 -24.60 -3.57 12.74
C LEU A 19 -25.68 -2.73 12.04
N LEU A 20 -26.94 -2.81 12.48
CA LEU A 20 -28.02 -1.99 11.91
C LEU A 20 -27.87 -0.51 12.29
N THR A 21 -27.31 -0.21 13.45
CA THR A 21 -26.99 1.17 13.88
C THR A 21 -25.88 1.75 13.02
N ILE A 22 -24.81 0.99 12.79
CA ILE A 22 -23.72 1.34 11.86
C ILE A 22 -24.31 1.68 10.49
N ARG A 23 -25.14 0.78 9.92
CA ARG A 23 -25.81 1.02 8.63
C ARG A 23 -26.59 2.33 8.62
N HIS A 24 -27.38 2.58 9.67
CA HIS A 24 -28.21 3.77 9.75
C HIS A 24 -27.35 5.04 9.77
N GLN A 25 -26.28 5.05 10.55
CA GLN A 25 -25.36 6.17 10.63
C GLN A 25 -24.66 6.42 9.29
N LEU A 26 -24.12 5.38 8.65
CA LEU A 26 -23.49 5.49 7.32
C LEU A 26 -24.41 6.07 6.25
N ILE A 27 -25.70 5.72 6.29
CA ILE A 27 -26.72 6.28 5.40
C ILE A 27 -27.02 7.74 5.77
N SER A 28 -27.19 8.03 7.06
CA SER A 28 -27.50 9.39 7.52
C SER A 28 -26.38 10.39 7.26
N THR A 29 -25.14 9.91 7.16
CA THR A 29 -23.94 10.70 6.85
C THR A 29 -23.55 10.60 5.38
N GLU A 30 -24.39 9.98 4.53
CA GLU A 30 -24.21 9.82 3.08
C GLU A 30 -22.89 9.15 2.66
N ILE A 31 -22.29 8.35 3.53
CA ILE A 31 -21.12 7.53 3.21
C ILE A 31 -21.55 6.32 2.38
N LEU A 32 -22.76 5.81 2.64
CA LEU A 32 -23.42 4.82 1.80
C LEU A 32 -24.65 5.47 1.14
N PRO A 33 -24.91 5.21 -0.15
CA PRO A 33 -26.08 5.73 -0.82
C PRO A 33 -27.39 5.13 -0.27
N ASN A 34 -28.44 5.95 -0.20
CA ASN A 34 -29.76 5.56 0.30
C ASN A 34 -30.75 5.27 -0.84
N PRO A 35 -31.57 4.19 -0.81
CA PRO A 35 -31.54 3.01 0.05
C PRO A 35 -30.83 1.85 -0.67
N PHE A 36 -29.55 1.99 -0.97
CA PHE A 36 -28.91 1.09 -1.94
C PHE A 36 -28.66 -0.33 -1.39
N ILE A 37 -28.53 -0.47 -0.06
CA ILE A 37 -28.31 -1.76 0.60
C ILE A 37 -29.43 -2.01 1.62
N GLY A 38 -30.31 -2.97 1.35
CA GLY A 38 -31.36 -3.40 2.28
C GLY A 38 -30.78 -3.97 3.60
N LYS A 39 -31.58 -3.98 4.67
CA LYS A 39 -31.14 -4.47 5.99
C LYS A 39 -30.57 -5.89 5.94
N ILE A 40 -31.22 -6.80 5.21
CA ILE A 40 -30.80 -8.20 5.08
C ILE A 40 -29.46 -8.28 4.35
N ALA A 41 -29.34 -7.61 3.19
CA ALA A 41 -28.09 -7.59 2.43
C ALA A 41 -26.92 -7.03 3.25
N TRP A 42 -27.17 -5.97 4.02
CA TRP A 42 -26.17 -5.41 4.93
C TRP A 42 -25.72 -6.42 6.00
N LEU A 43 -26.66 -7.07 6.68
CA LEU A 43 -26.35 -8.08 7.68
C LEU A 43 -25.56 -9.25 7.08
N SER A 44 -25.89 -9.68 5.85
CA SER A 44 -25.13 -10.72 5.15
C SER A 44 -23.71 -10.28 4.78
N ILE A 45 -23.50 -9.02 4.34
CA ILE A 45 -22.16 -8.46 4.10
C ILE A 45 -21.34 -8.47 5.40
N CYS A 46 -21.93 -8.03 6.51
CA CYS A 46 -21.24 -8.04 7.80
C CYS A 46 -20.95 -9.45 8.31
N ALA A 47 -21.87 -10.40 8.13
CA ALA A 47 -21.64 -11.81 8.48
C ALA A 47 -20.49 -12.42 7.67
N GLN A 48 -20.42 -12.11 6.37
CA GLN A 48 -19.30 -12.51 5.50
C GLN A 48 -17.97 -11.90 5.93
N ALA A 49 -17.99 -10.65 6.40
CA ALA A 49 -16.82 -9.95 6.91
C ALA A 49 -16.24 -10.59 8.18
N ILE A 50 -17.06 -11.28 8.99
CA ILE A 50 -16.62 -12.01 10.19
C ILE A 50 -16.52 -13.55 9.97
N GLY A 51 -16.60 -14.01 8.73
CA GLY A 51 -16.26 -15.37 8.32
C GLY A 51 -17.42 -16.31 7.96
N TYR A 52 -18.67 -15.85 7.96
CA TYR A 52 -19.84 -16.69 7.64
C TYR A 52 -20.26 -16.60 6.18
N LEU A 53 -21.14 -17.49 5.72
CA LEU A 53 -21.67 -17.42 4.34
C LEU A 53 -22.62 -16.23 4.15
N ASP A 54 -23.49 -16.01 5.13
CA ASP A 54 -24.45 -14.91 5.23
C ASP A 54 -24.99 -14.82 6.66
N TRP A 55 -25.99 -13.95 6.88
CA TRP A 55 -26.60 -13.76 8.20
C TRP A 55 -27.36 -15.00 8.71
N ASP A 56 -27.95 -15.79 7.80
CA ASP A 56 -28.71 -16.98 8.17
C ASP A 56 -27.75 -18.09 8.60
N ASP A 57 -26.61 -18.26 7.91
CA ASP A 57 -25.52 -19.14 8.32
C ASP A 57 -24.94 -18.73 9.69
N LEU A 58 -24.63 -17.44 9.90
CA LEU A 58 -24.20 -16.95 11.21
C LEU A 58 -25.20 -17.31 12.31
N THR A 59 -26.49 -17.09 12.06
CA THR A 59 -27.57 -17.39 13.02
C THR A 59 -27.63 -18.88 13.33
N ALA A 60 -27.56 -19.74 12.31
CA ALA A 60 -27.61 -21.19 12.46
C ALA A 60 -26.39 -21.73 13.22
N GLN A 61 -25.17 -21.31 12.83
CA GLN A 61 -23.92 -21.76 13.42
C GLN A 61 -23.76 -21.31 14.88
N THR A 62 -24.25 -20.11 15.21
CA THR A 62 -24.24 -19.59 16.59
C THR A 62 -25.05 -20.48 17.55
N GLN A 63 -26.06 -21.20 17.04
CA GLN A 63 -26.93 -22.06 17.84
C GLN A 63 -26.42 -23.50 17.96
N MET A 64 -25.32 -23.88 17.28
CA MET A 64 -24.79 -25.24 17.31
C MET A 64 -23.82 -25.46 18.49
N PRO A 65 -23.82 -26.64 19.16
CA PRO A 65 -22.84 -26.96 20.20
C PRO A 65 -21.42 -27.18 19.63
N PRO A 66 -20.34 -26.86 20.37
CA PRO A 66 -20.35 -26.25 21.70
C PRO A 66 -20.63 -24.74 21.65
N ILE A 67 -21.48 -24.28 22.58
CA ILE A 67 -21.86 -22.87 22.69
C ILE A 67 -20.63 -22.04 23.06
N SER A 68 -20.28 -21.06 22.22
CA SER A 68 -19.22 -20.09 22.52
C SER A 68 -19.63 -19.17 23.66
N THR A 69 -18.66 -18.75 24.47
CA THR A 69 -18.85 -17.71 25.51
C THR A 69 -18.41 -16.33 25.03
N ASN A 70 -17.95 -16.21 23.79
CA ASN A 70 -17.38 -14.97 23.26
C ASN A 70 -18.48 -13.92 22.98
N SER A 71 -18.33 -12.72 23.53
CA SER A 71 -19.13 -11.53 23.19
C SER A 71 -18.35 -10.44 22.46
N ILE A 72 -17.08 -10.69 22.12
CA ILE A 72 -16.24 -9.74 21.41
C ILE A 72 -16.18 -10.18 19.95
N VAL A 73 -16.75 -9.37 19.07
CA VAL A 73 -16.64 -9.56 17.61
C VAL A 73 -15.49 -8.72 17.07
N PHE A 74 -15.40 -7.49 17.55
CA PHE A 74 -14.38 -6.53 17.17
C PHE A 74 -13.27 -6.45 18.23
N ASP A 75 -12.07 -6.83 17.83
CA ASP A 75 -10.83 -6.74 18.60
C ASP A 75 -9.71 -6.14 17.71
N PRO A 76 -8.51 -5.87 18.25
CA PRO A 76 -7.40 -5.31 17.46
C PRO A 76 -7.06 -6.13 16.19
N ALA A 77 -7.31 -7.44 16.19
CA ALA A 77 -7.02 -8.32 15.07
C ALA A 77 -8.17 -8.42 14.05
N SER A 78 -9.42 -8.15 14.44
CA SER A 78 -10.60 -8.35 13.58
C SER A 78 -11.20 -7.07 12.99
N ILE A 79 -11.00 -5.91 13.63
CA ILE A 79 -11.67 -4.65 13.23
C ILE A 79 -11.27 -4.16 11.84
N ILE A 80 -9.98 -4.19 11.50
CA ILE A 80 -9.48 -3.78 10.19
C ILE A 80 -9.92 -4.75 9.08
N PRO A 81 -9.75 -6.08 9.22
CA PRO A 81 -10.32 -7.03 8.26
C PRO A 81 -11.82 -6.83 8.03
N PHE A 82 -12.57 -6.50 9.09
CA PHE A 82 -14.00 -6.25 8.99
C PHE A 82 -14.30 -5.02 8.15
N ILE A 83 -13.67 -3.86 8.44
CA ILE A 83 -13.86 -2.61 7.67
C ILE A 83 -13.54 -2.84 6.19
N GLN A 84 -12.43 -3.51 5.88
CA GLN A 84 -12.03 -3.83 4.51
C GLN A 84 -13.04 -4.75 3.81
N SER A 85 -13.49 -5.79 4.50
CA SER A 85 -14.43 -6.77 3.95
C SER A 85 -15.81 -6.14 3.71
N VAL A 86 -16.26 -5.26 4.59
CA VAL A 86 -17.49 -4.48 4.40
C VAL A 86 -17.36 -3.56 3.20
N ARG A 87 -16.25 -2.81 3.08
CA ARG A 87 -15.98 -1.94 1.91
C ARG A 87 -16.07 -2.72 0.59
N VAL A 88 -15.45 -3.90 0.53
CA VAL A 88 -15.48 -4.77 -0.65
C VAL A 88 -16.87 -5.35 -0.87
N GLY A 89 -17.54 -5.81 0.19
CA GLY A 89 -18.86 -6.46 0.11
C GLY A 89 -19.98 -5.53 -0.35
N VAL A 90 -19.85 -4.23 -0.12
CA VAL A 90 -20.73 -3.19 -0.67
C VAL A 90 -20.71 -3.18 -2.20
N GLY A 91 -19.54 -3.44 -2.81
CA GLY A 91 -19.37 -3.49 -4.26
C GLY A 91 -19.40 -2.14 -4.97
N GLU A 92 -19.29 -1.04 -4.21
CA GLU A 92 -19.20 0.34 -4.68
C GLU A 92 -17.97 1.00 -4.04
N HIS A 93 -17.35 1.94 -4.75
CA HIS A 93 -16.21 2.67 -4.20
C HIS A 93 -16.69 3.62 -3.11
N ILE A 94 -16.15 3.44 -1.90
CA ILE A 94 -16.41 4.33 -0.77
C ILE A 94 -15.25 5.34 -0.71
N ASP A 95 -15.51 6.58 -1.10
CA ASP A 95 -14.51 7.65 -1.08
C ASP A 95 -14.10 8.03 0.35
N ASN A 96 -15.06 8.03 1.30
CA ASN A 96 -14.82 8.43 2.69
C ASN A 96 -14.56 7.21 3.60
N ILE A 97 -13.40 6.55 3.43
CA ILE A 97 -13.00 5.41 4.26
C ILE A 97 -12.82 5.80 5.73
N GLU A 98 -12.31 7.00 6.01
CA GLU A 98 -12.14 7.50 7.38
C GLU A 98 -13.48 7.62 8.08
N GLY A 99 -14.49 8.15 7.40
CA GLY A 99 -15.86 8.22 7.89
C GLY A 99 -16.47 6.83 8.12
N LEU A 100 -16.27 5.89 7.19
CA LEU A 100 -16.70 4.50 7.36
C LEU A 100 -16.10 3.89 8.63
N SER A 101 -14.79 4.05 8.80
CA SER A 101 -14.04 3.54 9.96
C SER A 101 -14.52 4.21 11.24
N SER A 102 -14.72 5.53 11.23
CA SER A 102 -15.19 6.30 12.38
C SER A 102 -16.57 5.86 12.86
N VAL A 103 -17.50 5.63 11.93
CA VAL A 103 -18.84 5.11 12.26
C VAL A 103 -18.73 3.72 12.90
N ILE A 104 -17.93 2.82 12.34
CA ILE A 104 -17.77 1.47 12.90
C ILE A 104 -17.16 1.54 14.32
N LEU A 105 -16.06 2.28 14.50
CA LEU A 105 -15.37 2.43 15.78
C LEU A 105 -16.28 3.06 16.86
N ARG A 106 -17.14 4.01 16.50
CA ARG A 106 -18.03 4.65 17.48
C ARG A 106 -19.18 3.75 17.93
N ASN A 107 -19.47 2.68 17.20
CA ASN A 107 -20.51 1.72 17.57
C ASN A 107 -19.96 0.47 18.27
N LEU A 108 -18.67 0.43 18.63
CA LEU A 108 -18.12 -0.65 19.44
C LEU A 108 -18.85 -0.75 20.78
N THR A 109 -19.11 -1.98 21.22
CA THR A 109 -19.62 -2.23 22.57
C THR A 109 -18.55 -1.85 23.62
N GLY A 110 -18.97 -1.65 24.88
CA GLY A 110 -18.01 -1.34 25.95
C GLY A 110 -16.96 -2.44 26.16
N GLU A 111 -17.34 -3.71 25.95
CA GLU A 111 -16.42 -4.86 26.02
C GLU A 111 -15.39 -4.83 24.88
N GLU A 112 -15.84 -4.56 23.64
CA GLU A 112 -14.96 -4.45 22.47
C GLU A 112 -14.01 -3.24 22.59
N LEU A 113 -14.52 -2.08 23.00
CA LEU A 113 -13.69 -0.89 23.24
C LEU A 113 -12.59 -1.17 24.26
N SER A 114 -12.96 -1.82 25.38
CA SER A 114 -11.99 -2.21 26.42
C SER A 114 -10.95 -3.21 25.90
N SER A 115 -11.34 -4.11 24.98
CA SER A 115 -10.41 -5.08 24.38
C SER A 115 -9.37 -4.45 23.44
N MET A 116 -9.60 -3.21 23.02
CA MET A 116 -8.70 -2.42 22.18
C MET A 116 -7.92 -1.36 22.96
N ASP A 117 -7.91 -1.45 24.30
CA ASP A 117 -7.32 -0.46 25.20
C ASP A 117 -7.85 0.98 24.96
N GLY A 118 -9.06 1.09 24.40
CA GLY A 118 -9.70 2.37 24.07
C GLY A 118 -10.54 2.92 25.22
N ASN A 119 -10.78 4.22 25.19
CA ASN A 119 -11.74 4.89 26.07
C ASN A 119 -12.82 5.63 25.25
N GLU A 120 -13.94 6.02 25.88
CA GLU A 120 -15.04 6.70 25.18
C GLU A 120 -14.65 8.10 24.69
N GLU A 121 -13.67 8.75 25.32
CA GLU A 121 -13.21 10.11 25.00
C GLU A 121 -12.34 10.15 23.74
N ASP A 122 -11.62 9.06 23.45
CA ASP A 122 -10.70 8.90 22.31
C ASP A 122 -11.42 8.42 21.04
N ARG A 123 -12.76 8.26 21.10
CA ARG A 123 -13.53 7.82 19.92
C ARG A 123 -13.50 8.89 18.83
N PRO A 124 -13.30 8.49 17.56
CA PRO A 124 -13.32 9.44 16.46
C PRO A 124 -14.70 10.13 16.37
N PRO A 125 -14.75 11.41 15.96
CA PRO A 125 -16.02 12.11 15.78
C PRO A 125 -16.87 11.41 14.72
N LEU A 126 -18.21 11.44 14.87
CA LEU A 126 -19.05 10.98 13.75
C LEU A 126 -18.89 11.97 12.59
N PRO A 127 -18.82 11.45 11.36
CA PRO A 127 -18.90 12.29 10.19
C PRO A 127 -20.24 13.04 10.20
N THR A 128 -20.21 14.31 9.83
CA THR A 128 -21.41 15.11 9.65
C THR A 128 -21.96 14.92 8.24
N PRO A 129 -23.29 14.93 8.04
CA PRO A 129 -23.85 14.94 6.69
C PRO A 129 -23.37 16.17 5.92
N PRO A 130 -23.21 16.07 4.60
CA PRO A 130 -22.85 17.22 3.78
C PRO A 130 -23.91 18.32 3.91
N THR A 131 -23.45 19.56 4.08
CA THR A 131 -24.34 20.74 4.20
C THR A 131 -24.63 21.40 2.86
N SER A 132 -23.95 20.98 1.80
CA SER A 132 -24.09 21.51 0.44
C SER A 132 -23.75 20.46 -0.59
N TYR A 133 -24.45 20.47 -1.72
CA TYR A 133 -24.21 19.58 -2.84
C TYR A 133 -23.69 20.38 -4.03
N VAL A 134 -22.63 19.88 -4.65
CA VAL A 134 -22.17 20.36 -5.96
C VAL A 134 -22.54 19.28 -6.96
N ILE A 135 -23.49 19.58 -7.84
CA ILE A 135 -23.85 18.67 -8.94
C ILE A 135 -22.81 18.81 -10.03
N GLU A 136 -22.06 17.74 -10.25
CA GLU A 136 -21.05 17.68 -11.29
C GLU A 136 -21.59 16.96 -12.52
N LEU A 137 -21.62 17.66 -13.66
CA LEU A 137 -22.12 17.12 -14.93
C LEU A 137 -21.00 16.58 -15.83
N GLY A 138 -19.78 16.49 -15.32
CA GLY A 138 -18.59 16.12 -16.07
C GLY A 138 -17.91 17.29 -16.79
N PRO A 139 -16.89 17.00 -17.63
CA PRO A 139 -16.15 18.02 -18.37
C PRO A 139 -17.05 18.84 -19.31
N ASN A 140 -16.75 20.13 -19.44
CA ASN A 140 -17.57 21.09 -20.20
C ASN A 140 -17.71 20.79 -21.70
N THR A 141 -16.86 19.92 -22.26
CA THR A 141 -16.87 19.62 -23.70
C THR A 141 -16.67 18.13 -23.95
N LEU A 142 -17.20 17.65 -25.08
CA LEU A 142 -16.94 16.28 -25.57
C LEU A 142 -15.44 16.04 -25.79
N TYR A 143 -14.69 17.03 -26.27
CA TYR A 143 -13.23 16.93 -26.43
C TYR A 143 -12.52 16.63 -25.12
N ALA A 144 -12.94 17.31 -24.03
CA ALA A 144 -12.38 17.12 -22.70
C ALA A 144 -12.73 15.74 -22.15
N SER A 145 -13.99 15.30 -22.30
CA SER A 145 -14.39 13.95 -21.88
C SER A 145 -13.65 12.86 -22.66
N ASP A 146 -13.50 13.00 -23.98
CA ASP A 146 -12.81 12.03 -24.83
C ASP A 146 -11.31 11.94 -24.47
N LEU A 147 -10.64 13.07 -24.22
CA LEU A 147 -9.25 13.07 -23.80
C LEU A 147 -9.08 12.43 -22.41
N LEU A 148 -9.97 12.77 -21.47
CA LEU A 148 -9.92 12.20 -20.11
C LEU A 148 -10.09 10.67 -20.15
N ASN A 149 -11.03 10.17 -20.95
CA ASN A 149 -11.25 8.73 -21.16
C ASN A 149 -10.07 8.05 -21.86
N TRP A 150 -9.39 8.74 -22.76
CA TRP A 150 -8.20 8.22 -23.44
C TRP A 150 -6.97 8.14 -22.52
N LEU A 151 -6.83 9.05 -21.56
CA LEU A 151 -5.74 9.03 -20.58
C LEU A 151 -5.89 7.90 -19.55
N TRP A 152 -7.13 7.49 -19.26
CA TRP A 152 -7.44 6.37 -18.36
C TRP A 152 -7.14 5.02 -19.03
N PRO A 153 -6.70 3.97 -18.29
CA PRO A 153 -6.60 3.83 -16.83
C PRO A 153 -5.22 4.18 -16.26
N MET A 154 -4.36 4.85 -17.03
CA MET A 154 -3.00 5.13 -16.59
C MET A 154 -3.02 6.22 -15.52
N THR A 155 -2.67 5.85 -14.29
CA THR A 155 -2.91 6.64 -13.08
C THR A 155 -1.85 7.71 -12.79
N GLN A 156 -0.64 7.63 -13.37
CA GLN A 156 0.48 8.49 -12.95
C GLN A 156 1.27 9.09 -14.13
N HIS A 157 1.44 10.42 -14.09
CA HIS A 157 2.40 11.22 -14.84
C HIS A 157 2.48 10.96 -16.35
N HIS A 158 1.46 11.42 -17.07
CA HIS A 158 1.47 11.47 -18.53
C HIS A 158 2.29 12.65 -19.04
N SER A 159 3.36 12.36 -19.78
CA SER A 159 4.14 13.42 -20.44
C SER A 159 3.25 14.24 -21.39
N VAL A 160 3.22 15.57 -21.21
CA VAL A 160 2.44 16.49 -22.06
C VAL A 160 2.81 16.30 -23.54
N HIS A 161 4.10 16.26 -23.84
CA HIS A 161 4.61 15.99 -25.20
C HIS A 161 4.09 14.66 -25.78
N ARG A 162 4.02 13.60 -24.95
CA ARG A 162 3.45 12.32 -25.41
C ARG A 162 1.95 12.44 -25.68
N ILE A 163 1.21 13.15 -24.85
CA ILE A 163 -0.22 13.37 -25.07
C ILE A 163 -0.42 14.10 -26.40
N GLU A 164 0.28 15.22 -26.60
CA GLU A 164 0.21 16.01 -27.83
C GLU A 164 0.50 15.16 -29.06
N HIS A 165 1.49 14.27 -29.02
CA HIS A 165 1.80 13.44 -30.18
C HIS A 165 0.84 12.24 -30.36
N HIS A 166 0.66 11.43 -29.33
CA HIS A 166 -0.05 10.16 -29.43
C HIS A 166 -1.57 10.34 -29.50
N TYR A 167 -2.12 11.35 -28.81
CA TYR A 167 -3.54 11.64 -28.88
C TYR A 167 -3.94 12.16 -30.27
N LEU A 168 -3.09 12.99 -30.90
CA LEU A 168 -3.33 13.46 -32.27
C LEU A 168 -3.34 12.30 -33.28
N GLU A 169 -2.42 11.34 -33.16
CA GLU A 169 -2.44 10.14 -34.01
C GLU A 169 -3.68 9.26 -33.74
N HIS A 170 -4.13 9.17 -32.48
CA HIS A 170 -5.38 8.49 -32.15
C HIS A 170 -6.61 9.18 -32.79
N MET A 171 -6.70 10.50 -32.70
CA MET A 171 -7.76 11.31 -33.32
C MET A 171 -7.76 11.16 -34.85
N LYS A 172 -6.58 11.22 -35.48
CA LYS A 172 -6.41 11.02 -36.92
C LYS A 172 -6.93 9.65 -37.38
N LYS A 173 -6.67 8.58 -36.62
CA LYS A 173 -7.21 7.24 -36.90
C LYS A 173 -8.74 7.21 -36.77
N ARG A 174 -9.30 7.78 -35.69
CA ARG A 174 -10.76 7.82 -35.48
C ARG A 174 -11.50 8.64 -36.55
N ARG A 175 -10.83 9.65 -37.12
CA ARG A 175 -11.38 10.51 -38.17
C ARG A 175 -11.29 9.90 -39.58
N ALA A 176 -10.56 8.80 -39.77
CA ALA A 176 -10.37 8.20 -41.08
C ALA A 176 -11.71 7.83 -41.74
N GLY A 177 -11.92 8.29 -42.98
CA GLY A 177 -13.16 8.05 -43.72
C GLY A 177 -14.33 8.98 -43.36
N LEU A 178 -14.14 9.96 -42.46
CA LEU A 178 -15.16 10.97 -42.14
C LEU A 178 -14.96 12.26 -42.94
N SER A 179 -16.07 12.89 -43.32
CA SER A 179 -16.05 14.28 -43.78
C SER A 179 -15.68 15.24 -42.65
N GLN A 180 -15.27 16.46 -43.00
CA GLN A 180 -14.95 17.50 -42.00
C GLN A 180 -16.13 17.81 -41.07
N SER A 181 -17.36 17.85 -41.60
CA SER A 181 -18.57 18.09 -40.79
C SER A 181 -18.80 16.96 -39.80
N GLN A 182 -18.69 15.70 -40.24
CA GLN A 182 -18.86 14.53 -39.36
C GLN A 182 -17.77 14.44 -38.30
N ALA A 183 -16.53 14.81 -38.66
CA ALA A 183 -15.44 14.86 -37.71
C ALA A 183 -15.71 15.88 -36.60
N LYS A 184 -16.16 17.09 -36.95
CA LYS A 184 -16.48 18.15 -36.00
C LYS A 184 -17.67 17.80 -35.11
N GLU A 185 -18.73 17.22 -35.69
CA GLU A 185 -19.90 16.74 -34.94
C GLU A 185 -19.52 15.70 -33.87
N ARG A 186 -18.50 14.88 -34.15
CA ARG A 186 -17.99 13.86 -33.24
C ARG A 186 -16.79 14.33 -32.39
N ALA A 187 -16.47 15.63 -32.40
CA ALA A 187 -15.33 16.19 -31.67
C ALA A 187 -13.95 15.58 -32.02
N LEU A 188 -13.76 15.18 -33.29
CA LEU A 188 -12.52 14.55 -33.80
C LEU A 188 -11.64 15.51 -34.61
N ASP A 189 -12.01 16.78 -34.72
CA ASP A 189 -11.27 17.86 -35.40
C ASP A 189 -10.19 18.49 -34.50
N VAL A 190 -9.43 17.61 -33.82
CA VAL A 190 -8.25 17.96 -33.03
C VAL A 190 -7.00 17.90 -33.91
N TYR A 191 -6.25 19.00 -34.01
CA TYR A 191 -5.04 19.10 -34.86
C TYR A 191 -3.89 19.82 -34.14
N PRO A 192 -2.63 19.72 -34.66
CA PRO A 192 -1.50 20.41 -34.05
C PRO A 192 -1.57 21.94 -34.11
N HIS A 193 -2.19 22.51 -35.16
CA HIS A 193 -2.11 23.95 -35.48
C HIS A 193 -3.45 24.58 -35.90
N SER A 194 -4.56 23.85 -35.84
CA SER A 194 -5.88 24.30 -36.26
C SER A 194 -6.99 23.50 -35.57
N GLY A 195 -8.25 23.92 -35.72
CA GLY A 195 -9.36 23.27 -35.01
C GLY A 195 -9.23 23.43 -33.50
N VAL A 196 -9.46 22.35 -32.74
CA VAL A 196 -9.24 22.32 -31.29
C VAL A 196 -7.83 21.83 -30.98
N LEU A 197 -7.09 22.56 -30.16
CA LEU A 197 -5.73 22.19 -29.76
C LEU A 197 -5.75 21.30 -28.50
N VAL A 198 -4.82 20.34 -28.43
CA VAL A 198 -4.66 19.48 -27.24
C VAL A 198 -4.37 20.31 -25.98
N SER A 199 -3.57 21.36 -26.12
CA SER A 199 -3.26 22.31 -25.03
C SER A 199 -4.50 22.95 -24.42
N ASP A 200 -5.49 23.28 -25.26
CA ASP A 200 -6.72 23.95 -24.82
C ASP A 200 -7.62 22.96 -24.08
N ILE A 201 -7.69 21.72 -24.56
CA ILE A 201 -8.43 20.63 -23.90
C ILE A 201 -7.81 20.34 -22.53
N LEU A 202 -6.48 20.21 -22.45
CA LEU A 202 -5.76 20.00 -21.19
C LEU A 202 -5.98 21.16 -20.22
N THR A 203 -5.90 22.40 -20.70
CA THR A 203 -6.16 23.60 -19.88
C THR A 203 -7.58 23.59 -19.32
N SER A 204 -8.56 23.18 -20.13
CA SER A 204 -9.94 23.03 -19.68
C SER A 204 -10.11 21.94 -18.61
N LEU A 205 -9.46 20.78 -18.77
CA LEU A 205 -9.51 19.69 -17.79
C LEU A 205 -8.82 20.07 -16.47
N MET A 206 -7.69 20.79 -16.53
CA MET A 206 -7.00 21.30 -15.35
C MET A 206 -7.81 22.38 -14.63
N SER A 207 -8.39 23.32 -15.36
CA SER A 207 -9.25 24.36 -14.78
C SER A 207 -10.53 23.77 -14.17
N GLY A 208 -11.02 22.67 -14.74
CA GLY A 208 -12.12 21.90 -14.18
C GLY A 208 -11.74 21.01 -12.99
N GLY A 209 -10.46 20.92 -12.65
CA GLY A 209 -9.94 20.12 -11.54
C GLY A 209 -9.95 18.61 -11.79
N TYR A 210 -10.04 18.14 -13.04
CA TYR A 210 -9.99 16.70 -13.38
C TYR A 210 -8.55 16.18 -13.51
N LEU A 211 -7.65 17.07 -13.94
CA LEU A 211 -6.22 16.79 -14.08
C LEU A 211 -5.41 17.82 -13.31
N GLU A 212 -4.23 17.44 -12.89
CA GLU A 212 -3.23 18.33 -12.31
C GLU A 212 -1.92 18.21 -13.09
N ILE A 213 -1.13 19.29 -13.12
CA ILE A 213 0.17 19.32 -13.80
C ILE A 213 1.30 19.38 -12.76
N ASN A 214 2.39 18.66 -13.02
CA ASN A 214 3.54 18.72 -12.12
C ASN A 214 4.17 20.13 -12.12
N GLY A 215 4.93 20.46 -11.07
CA GLY A 215 5.56 21.79 -10.94
C GLY A 215 6.51 22.16 -12.08
N LYS A 216 7.02 21.17 -12.82
CA LYS A 216 7.87 21.35 -14.01
C LYS A 216 7.08 21.51 -15.32
N GLN A 217 5.75 21.46 -15.29
CA GLN A 217 4.86 21.53 -16.44
C GLN A 217 5.14 20.51 -17.56
N THR A 218 5.69 19.36 -17.20
CA THR A 218 6.12 18.32 -18.15
C THR A 218 5.20 17.11 -18.18
N SER A 219 4.39 16.93 -17.12
CA SER A 219 3.46 15.80 -17.03
C SER A 219 2.18 16.18 -16.32
N VAL A 220 1.08 15.55 -16.72
CA VAL A 220 -0.22 15.65 -16.05
C VAL A 220 -0.59 14.33 -15.35
N SER A 221 -1.32 14.43 -14.25
CA SER A 221 -1.88 13.30 -13.49
C SER A 221 -3.36 13.52 -13.27
N PHE A 222 -4.11 12.45 -13.00
CA PHE A 222 -5.50 12.61 -12.57
C PHE A 222 -5.57 13.14 -11.15
N THR A 223 -6.53 14.03 -10.90
CA THR A 223 -6.97 14.31 -9.54
C THR A 223 -7.94 13.21 -9.07
N GLN A 224 -8.25 13.16 -7.77
CA GLN A 224 -9.29 12.25 -7.26
C GLN A 224 -10.63 12.46 -7.97
N LYS A 225 -10.99 13.73 -8.22
CA LYS A 225 -12.19 14.11 -8.98
C LYS A 225 -12.19 13.50 -10.38
N GLY A 226 -11.06 13.61 -11.09
CA GLY A 226 -10.88 13.02 -12.42
C GLY A 226 -11.04 11.51 -12.43
N LEU A 227 -10.40 10.81 -11.49
CA LEU A 227 -10.51 9.36 -11.36
C LEU A 227 -11.95 8.93 -11.05
N ASN A 228 -12.60 9.58 -10.09
CA ASN A 228 -13.96 9.24 -9.69
C ASN A 228 -14.93 9.40 -10.85
N TYR A 229 -14.86 10.51 -11.60
CA TYR A 229 -15.69 10.73 -12.78
C TYR A 229 -15.56 9.60 -13.82
N VAL A 230 -14.33 9.24 -14.21
CA VAL A 230 -14.13 8.19 -15.22
C VAL A 230 -14.51 6.80 -14.67
N ASN A 231 -14.16 6.49 -13.42
CA ASN A 231 -14.51 5.22 -12.79
C ASN A 231 -16.02 5.03 -12.68
N HIS A 232 -16.77 6.08 -12.34
CA HIS A 232 -18.23 6.11 -12.37
C HIS A 232 -18.75 5.85 -13.78
N GLN A 233 -18.25 6.56 -14.78
CA GLN A 233 -18.65 6.33 -16.17
C GLN A 233 -18.41 4.87 -16.61
N MET A 234 -17.24 4.30 -16.31
CA MET A 234 -16.84 2.96 -16.75
C MET A 234 -17.59 1.83 -16.05
N THR A 235 -18.03 2.06 -14.82
CA THR A 235 -18.84 1.10 -14.05
C THR A 235 -20.34 1.32 -14.24
N ASN A 236 -20.73 2.33 -15.04
CA ASN A 236 -22.11 2.82 -15.13
C ASN A 236 -22.66 3.10 -13.71
N GLU A 237 -21.84 3.77 -12.90
CA GLU A 237 -22.00 4.06 -11.47
C GLU A 237 -22.36 2.81 -10.67
N TYR A 238 -21.53 1.79 -10.83
CA TYR A 238 -21.58 0.54 -10.08
C TYR A 238 -22.91 -0.22 -10.23
N ASP A 239 -23.39 -0.36 -11.46
CA ASP A 239 -24.64 -1.05 -11.75
C ASP A 239 -24.64 -2.54 -11.35
N ALA A 240 -25.77 -3.21 -11.56
CA ALA A 240 -25.91 -4.64 -11.24
C ALA A 240 -24.90 -5.54 -11.98
N LYS A 241 -24.43 -5.16 -13.17
CA LYS A 241 -23.44 -5.95 -13.93
C LYS A 241 -22.06 -5.81 -13.32
N TRP A 242 -21.66 -4.58 -12.98
CA TRP A 242 -20.43 -4.35 -12.23
C TRP A 242 -20.46 -5.13 -10.91
N LYS A 243 -21.52 -5.00 -10.11
CA LYS A 243 -21.61 -5.67 -8.80
C LYS A 243 -21.53 -7.19 -8.90
N ALA A 244 -22.18 -7.78 -9.92
CA ALA A 244 -22.07 -9.21 -10.17
C ALA A 244 -20.63 -9.62 -10.53
N TRP A 245 -19.99 -8.89 -11.44
CA TRP A 245 -18.61 -9.13 -11.85
C TRP A 245 -17.63 -8.97 -10.68
N PHE A 246 -17.77 -7.90 -9.91
CA PHE A 246 -16.87 -7.55 -8.81
C PHE A 246 -17.00 -8.54 -7.65
N LYS A 247 -18.22 -9.01 -7.36
CA LYS A 247 -18.46 -10.07 -6.37
C LYS A 247 -17.75 -11.38 -6.75
N GLU A 248 -17.86 -11.79 -8.02
CA GLU A 248 -17.16 -12.98 -8.53
C GLU A 248 -15.63 -12.79 -8.48
N PHE A 249 -15.14 -11.61 -8.88
CA PHE A 249 -13.73 -11.26 -8.83
C PHE A 249 -13.19 -11.31 -7.40
N ALA A 250 -13.87 -10.69 -6.45
CA ALA A 250 -13.50 -10.70 -5.03
C ALA A 250 -13.47 -12.11 -4.44
N ALA A 251 -14.42 -12.97 -4.82
CA ALA A 251 -14.43 -14.37 -4.41
C ALA A 251 -13.19 -15.12 -4.91
N HIS A 252 -12.78 -14.92 -6.17
CA HIS A 252 -11.56 -15.51 -6.70
C HIS A 252 -10.29 -14.94 -6.03
N VAL A 253 -10.20 -13.61 -5.85
CA VAL A 253 -9.05 -12.98 -5.18
C VAL A 253 -8.86 -13.52 -3.77
N LYS A 254 -9.93 -13.74 -3.01
CA LYS A 254 -9.90 -14.30 -1.64
C LYS A 254 -9.26 -15.70 -1.58
N THR A 255 -9.22 -16.44 -2.70
CA THR A 255 -8.56 -17.76 -2.76
C THR A 255 -7.05 -17.67 -2.97
N ILE A 256 -6.53 -16.52 -3.39
CA ILE A 256 -5.11 -16.30 -3.62
C ILE A 256 -4.47 -15.85 -2.30
N PRO A 257 -3.44 -16.56 -1.79
CA PRO A 257 -2.80 -16.21 -0.52
C PRO A 257 -2.31 -14.75 -0.52
N TYR A 258 -2.57 -14.02 0.57
CA TYR A 258 -2.15 -12.62 0.77
C TYR A 258 -2.58 -11.61 -0.29
N ARG A 259 -3.50 -11.97 -1.20
CA ARG A 259 -4.10 -11.00 -2.10
C ARG A 259 -5.40 -10.47 -1.50
N TYR A 260 -5.55 -9.17 -1.64
CA TYR A 260 -6.68 -8.40 -1.19
C TYR A 260 -7.02 -7.37 -2.27
N ILE A 261 -8.24 -6.84 -2.21
CA ILE A 261 -8.67 -5.77 -3.09
C ILE A 261 -8.17 -4.45 -2.48
N LYS A 262 -7.28 -3.77 -3.20
CA LYS A 262 -6.69 -2.49 -2.78
C LYS A 262 -7.75 -1.38 -2.64
N HIS A 263 -7.38 -0.26 -2.05
CA HIS A 263 -8.28 0.90 -2.00
C HIS A 263 -8.56 1.46 -3.40
N ASP A 264 -7.53 1.67 -4.22
CA ASP A 264 -7.70 2.13 -5.61
C ASP A 264 -8.25 1.00 -6.49
N TRP A 265 -9.49 1.20 -6.95
CA TRP A 265 -10.19 0.23 -7.82
C TRP A 265 -9.97 0.46 -9.31
N THR A 266 -9.25 1.51 -9.71
CA THR A 266 -9.06 1.92 -11.10
C THR A 266 -8.60 0.77 -11.99
N ARG A 267 -7.63 -0.02 -11.51
CA ARG A 267 -7.15 -1.20 -12.25
C ARG A 267 -8.23 -2.25 -12.44
N TYR A 268 -9.05 -2.54 -11.42
CA TYR A 268 -10.11 -3.55 -11.52
C TYR A 268 -11.23 -3.09 -12.43
N ILE A 269 -11.60 -1.81 -12.36
CA ILE A 269 -12.58 -1.18 -13.25
C ILE A 269 -12.09 -1.23 -14.70
N SER A 270 -10.79 -1.02 -14.94
CA SER A 270 -10.18 -1.18 -16.27
C SER A 270 -10.30 -2.58 -16.84
N LEU A 271 -10.07 -3.61 -16.02
CA LEU A 271 -10.25 -5.00 -16.45
C LEU A 271 -11.71 -5.28 -16.82
N TYR A 272 -12.65 -4.82 -16.00
CA TYR A 272 -14.09 -4.93 -16.26
C TYR A 272 -14.50 -4.21 -17.56
N ALA A 273 -14.12 -2.93 -17.70
CA ALA A 273 -14.47 -2.11 -18.87
C ALA A 273 -13.87 -2.66 -20.18
N SER A 274 -12.74 -3.37 -20.07
CA SER A 274 -12.11 -4.09 -21.19
C SER A 274 -12.78 -5.43 -21.53
N GLY A 275 -13.85 -5.80 -20.82
CA GLY A 275 -14.59 -7.06 -21.03
C GLY A 275 -13.87 -8.31 -20.52
N ILE A 276 -12.89 -8.16 -19.63
CA ILE A 276 -12.18 -9.30 -19.03
C ILE A 276 -13.09 -9.97 -18.00
N THR A 277 -13.17 -11.29 -18.01
CA THR A 277 -13.98 -12.04 -17.03
C THR A 277 -13.39 -11.92 -15.62
N ALA A 278 -14.24 -12.03 -14.60
CA ALA A 278 -13.82 -11.91 -13.20
C ALA A 278 -12.69 -12.90 -12.84
N MET A 279 -12.80 -14.15 -13.27
CA MET A 279 -11.76 -15.17 -13.09
C MET A 279 -10.44 -14.80 -13.78
N ALA A 280 -10.48 -14.32 -15.03
CA ALA A 280 -9.27 -13.92 -15.75
C ALA A 280 -8.62 -12.67 -15.12
N ALA A 281 -9.43 -11.73 -14.64
CA ALA A 281 -8.95 -10.57 -13.90
C ALA A 281 -8.27 -10.99 -12.58
N ALA A 282 -8.86 -11.92 -11.83
CA ALA A 282 -8.26 -12.47 -10.61
C ALA A 282 -6.91 -13.17 -10.90
N LYS A 283 -6.83 -13.94 -11.99
CA LYS A 283 -5.57 -14.55 -12.42
C LYS A 283 -4.48 -13.51 -12.73
N SER A 284 -4.85 -12.36 -13.28
CA SER A 284 -3.90 -11.27 -13.58
C SER A 284 -3.29 -10.60 -12.35
N VAL A 285 -3.85 -10.86 -11.16
CA VAL A 285 -3.33 -10.36 -9.88
C VAL A 285 -2.67 -11.47 -9.06
N GLU A 286 -2.51 -12.68 -9.57
CA GLU A 286 -1.76 -13.74 -8.87
C GLU A 286 -0.29 -13.33 -8.64
N TRP A 287 0.36 -14.01 -7.69
CA TRP A 287 1.80 -13.88 -7.51
C TRP A 287 2.52 -14.54 -8.68
N SER A 288 3.43 -13.81 -9.33
CA SER A 288 4.29 -14.43 -10.34
C SER A 288 5.35 -15.31 -9.68
N GLU A 289 6.02 -16.13 -10.48
CA GLU A 289 7.00 -17.13 -10.03
C GLU A 289 8.09 -16.55 -9.12
N CYS A 290 8.59 -15.35 -9.45
CA CYS A 290 9.64 -14.70 -8.64
C CYS A 290 9.17 -14.32 -7.23
N TYR A 291 7.90 -13.95 -7.05
CA TYR A 291 7.31 -13.65 -5.73
C TYR A 291 7.12 -14.94 -4.92
N THR A 292 6.68 -16.02 -5.56
CA THR A 292 6.53 -17.33 -4.92
C THR A 292 7.88 -17.95 -4.52
N GLN A 293 8.91 -17.78 -5.36
CA GLN A 293 10.27 -18.16 -5.02
C GLN A 293 10.76 -17.33 -3.82
N ALA A 294 10.51 -16.02 -3.82
CA ALA A 294 10.95 -15.16 -2.75
C ALA A 294 10.31 -15.52 -1.40
N HIS A 295 9.01 -15.80 -1.40
CA HIS A 295 8.30 -16.32 -0.23
C HIS A 295 8.98 -17.59 0.32
N SER A 296 9.30 -18.56 -0.56
CA SER A 296 9.93 -19.82 -0.17
C SER A 296 11.32 -19.62 0.44
N GLU A 297 12.10 -18.68 -0.11
CA GLU A 297 13.43 -18.36 0.40
C GLU A 297 13.38 -17.62 1.76
N ILE A 298 12.40 -16.73 1.97
CA ILE A 298 12.17 -16.08 3.27
C ILE A 298 11.76 -17.12 4.32
N GLN A 299 10.82 -18.02 3.99
CA GLN A 299 10.42 -19.10 4.89
C GLN A 299 11.60 -20.00 5.25
N SER A 300 12.41 -20.37 4.26
CA SER A 300 13.64 -21.15 4.50
C SER A 300 14.61 -20.41 5.41
N ALA A 301 14.84 -19.11 5.19
CA ALA A 301 15.73 -18.32 6.01
C ALA A 301 15.24 -18.20 7.46
N ILE A 302 13.94 -17.95 7.68
CA ILE A 302 13.37 -17.87 9.02
C ILE A 302 13.44 -19.23 9.73
N LYS A 303 13.09 -20.32 9.05
CA LYS A 303 13.25 -21.67 9.59
C LYS A 303 14.69 -21.93 10.01
N HIS A 304 15.67 -21.57 9.19
CA HIS A 304 17.07 -21.83 9.50
C HIS A 304 17.65 -20.95 10.60
N GLN A 305 17.21 -19.69 10.71
CA GLN A 305 17.76 -18.73 11.68
C GLN A 305 17.07 -18.80 13.04
N LEU A 306 15.75 -19.05 13.05
CA LEU A 306 14.92 -19.01 14.24
C LEU A 306 14.41 -20.40 14.67
N ASP A 307 14.65 -21.45 13.88
CA ASP A 307 14.12 -22.81 14.10
C ASP A 307 12.57 -22.85 14.16
N ILE A 308 11.93 -22.03 13.31
CA ILE A 308 10.48 -21.89 13.24
C ILE A 308 9.96 -22.37 11.89
N ASP A 309 9.05 -23.33 11.91
CA ASP A 309 8.24 -23.70 10.74
C ASP A 309 7.07 -22.71 10.58
N LEU A 310 7.25 -21.70 9.72
CA LEU A 310 6.25 -20.66 9.49
C LEU A 310 4.99 -21.22 8.81
N PRO A 311 3.79 -21.03 9.39
CA PRO A 311 2.55 -21.32 8.70
C PRO A 311 2.34 -20.35 7.53
N LEU A 312 1.36 -20.67 6.65
CA LEU A 312 1.02 -19.77 5.55
C LEU A 312 0.59 -18.40 6.06
N TYR A 313 -0.08 -18.28 7.21
CA TYR A 313 -0.50 -17.02 7.86
C TYR A 313 0.00 -16.99 9.31
N PRO A 314 1.22 -16.49 9.57
CA PRO A 314 1.77 -16.33 10.92
C PRO A 314 0.94 -15.37 11.77
N LYS A 315 0.89 -15.62 13.08
CA LYS A 315 0.27 -14.69 14.05
C LYS A 315 1.31 -13.76 14.66
N GLU A 316 2.55 -14.22 14.71
CA GLU A 316 3.70 -13.49 15.19
C GLU A 316 4.20 -12.50 14.14
N ARG A 317 4.77 -11.39 14.63
CA ARG A 317 5.39 -10.36 13.81
C ARG A 317 6.88 -10.66 13.69
N TYR A 318 7.44 -10.49 12.49
CA TYR A 318 8.85 -10.72 12.24
C TYR A 318 9.47 -9.51 11.57
N LEU A 319 10.72 -9.23 11.89
CA LEU A 319 11.49 -8.14 11.29
C LEU A 319 12.70 -8.70 10.58
N GLN A 320 12.95 -8.24 9.36
CA GLN A 320 14.22 -8.45 8.69
C GLN A 320 15.12 -7.21 8.84
N PHE A 321 16.32 -7.43 9.37
CA PHE A 321 17.38 -6.44 9.40
C PHE A 321 18.29 -6.64 8.19
N THR A 322 18.43 -5.62 7.33
CA THR A 322 19.32 -5.66 6.15
C THR A 322 20.35 -4.53 6.15
N PRO A 323 21.17 -4.38 7.22
CA PRO A 323 22.10 -3.27 7.31
C PRO A 323 23.15 -3.33 6.20
N ARG A 324 23.47 -2.16 5.66
CA ARG A 324 24.51 -1.96 4.66
C ARG A 324 25.20 -0.62 4.82
N ILE A 325 26.42 -0.55 4.30
CA ILE A 325 27.19 0.68 4.15
C ILE A 325 27.52 0.90 2.68
N LEU A 326 27.32 2.13 2.20
CA LEU A 326 27.78 2.62 0.92
C LEU A 326 29.15 3.28 1.10
N LEU A 327 30.17 2.71 0.48
CA LEU A 327 31.53 3.21 0.55
C LEU A 327 31.84 4.19 -0.58
N THR A 328 32.78 5.11 -0.37
CA THR A 328 33.35 5.95 -1.45
C THR A 328 34.06 5.08 -2.51
N PRO A 329 34.15 5.54 -3.77
CA PRO A 329 34.73 4.74 -4.86
C PRO A 329 36.13 4.19 -4.58
N ALA A 330 36.98 4.97 -3.89
CA ALA A 330 38.35 4.58 -3.55
C ALA A 330 38.44 3.33 -2.65
N LEU A 331 37.40 3.05 -1.85
CA LEU A 331 37.37 1.95 -0.89
C LEU A 331 36.79 0.65 -1.46
N THR A 332 36.49 0.62 -2.77
CA THR A 332 35.98 -0.59 -3.44
C THR A 332 37.03 -1.70 -3.55
N SER A 333 38.31 -1.35 -3.53
CA SER A 333 39.44 -2.28 -3.55
C SER A 333 39.74 -2.89 -2.18
N ASN A 334 39.20 -2.32 -1.09
CA ASN A 334 39.43 -2.84 0.26
C ASN A 334 38.94 -4.27 0.39
N LYS A 335 39.75 -5.10 1.06
CA LYS A 335 39.38 -6.47 1.39
C LYS A 335 38.13 -6.45 2.27
N ILE A 336 37.17 -7.32 1.98
CA ILE A 336 35.92 -7.38 2.74
C ILE A 336 36.15 -7.71 4.21
N SER A 337 37.20 -8.47 4.52
CA SER A 337 37.65 -8.80 5.87
C SER A 337 38.11 -7.59 6.68
N ASP A 338 38.35 -6.44 6.04
CA ASP A 338 38.72 -5.18 6.68
C ASP A 338 37.50 -4.28 6.95
N ILE A 339 36.29 -4.73 6.64
CA ILE A 339 35.06 -4.01 6.96
C ILE A 339 34.32 -4.81 8.02
N HIS A 340 34.28 -4.26 9.23
CA HIS A 340 33.64 -4.88 10.38
C HIS A 340 32.29 -4.20 10.65
N PHE A 341 31.33 -5.01 11.09
CA PHE A 341 30.00 -4.57 11.47
C PHE A 341 29.68 -5.03 12.89
N GLU A 342 29.10 -4.12 13.67
CA GLU A 342 28.59 -4.38 15.00
C GLU A 342 27.13 -3.88 15.08
N PHE A 343 26.27 -4.70 15.70
CA PHE A 343 24.88 -4.37 15.97
C PHE A 343 24.69 -4.18 17.46
N ILE A 344 24.09 -3.06 17.85
CA ILE A 344 23.70 -2.76 19.22
C ILE A 344 22.20 -2.49 19.22
N GLY A 345 21.44 -3.26 19.98
CA GLY A 345 19.98 -3.19 19.99
C GLY A 345 19.38 -4.07 21.08
N PRO A 346 18.04 -4.15 21.15
CA PRO A 346 17.35 -4.94 22.15
C PRO A 346 17.65 -6.44 21.98
N ASP A 347 17.61 -7.19 23.08
CA ASP A 347 18.02 -8.60 23.08
C ASP A 347 17.23 -9.47 22.09
N TRP A 348 15.93 -9.21 21.91
CA TRP A 348 15.08 -9.93 20.97
C TRP A 348 15.47 -9.72 19.50
N ALA A 349 16.14 -8.61 19.17
CA ALA A 349 16.55 -8.25 17.82
C ALA A 349 17.94 -8.77 17.45
N LYS A 350 18.70 -9.30 18.42
CA LYS A 350 20.08 -9.72 18.19
C LYS A 350 20.14 -10.90 17.21
N PRO A 351 21.13 -10.92 16.31
CA PRO A 351 21.32 -12.02 15.37
C PRO A 351 21.64 -13.33 16.08
N ASN A 352 20.95 -14.41 15.71
CA ASN A 352 21.29 -15.75 16.15
C ASN A 352 22.39 -16.36 15.25
N GLY A 353 23.62 -15.91 15.44
CA GLY A 353 24.78 -16.40 14.69
C GLY A 353 25.87 -15.36 14.48
N LYS A 354 26.94 -15.74 13.79
CA LYS A 354 28.05 -14.82 13.51
C LYS A 354 27.80 -14.03 12.24
N LEU A 355 27.64 -12.71 12.40
CA LEU A 355 27.55 -11.78 11.30
C LEU A 355 28.88 -11.70 10.52
N LYS A 356 28.76 -11.70 9.20
CA LYS A 356 29.86 -11.51 8.26
C LYS A 356 29.50 -10.44 7.24
N THR A 357 30.50 -9.75 6.71
CA THR A 357 30.33 -8.74 5.68
C THR A 357 30.57 -9.32 4.28
N LYS A 358 29.81 -8.84 3.29
CA LYS A 358 29.93 -9.23 1.88
C LYS A 358 29.57 -8.06 0.97
N ARG A 359 30.24 -7.96 -0.18
CA ARG A 359 29.80 -7.07 -1.28
C ARG A 359 28.75 -7.81 -2.11
N PHE A 360 27.57 -7.22 -2.25
CA PHE A 360 26.50 -7.75 -3.09
C PHE A 360 26.54 -7.12 -4.48
N TRP A 361 26.17 -7.87 -5.52
CA TRP A 361 26.03 -7.38 -6.89
C TRP A 361 24.76 -6.50 -6.99
N PRO A 362 24.67 -5.47 -7.87
CA PRO A 362 25.64 -5.02 -8.87
C PRO A 362 26.69 -4.03 -8.38
N ASN A 363 26.43 -3.34 -7.27
CA ASN A 363 27.27 -2.22 -6.85
C ASN A 363 28.25 -2.63 -5.75
N LYS A 364 29.51 -2.85 -6.15
CA LYS A 364 30.61 -3.22 -5.25
C LYS A 364 30.88 -2.20 -4.14
N ARG A 365 30.38 -0.97 -4.23
CA ARG A 365 30.49 0.02 -3.14
C ARG A 365 29.61 -0.34 -1.95
N TYR A 366 28.53 -1.09 -2.15
CA TYR A 366 27.70 -1.57 -1.05
C TYR A 366 28.34 -2.79 -0.40
N VAL A 367 28.42 -2.71 0.92
CA VAL A 367 28.79 -3.82 1.78
C VAL A 367 27.61 -4.06 2.70
N SER A 368 27.12 -5.29 2.73
CA SER A 368 26.00 -5.70 3.58
C SER A 368 26.42 -6.84 4.48
N VAL A 369 25.58 -7.10 5.47
CA VAL A 369 25.78 -8.16 6.45
C VAL A 369 24.99 -9.40 6.05
N TYR A 370 25.49 -10.59 6.41
CA TYR A 370 24.80 -11.86 6.32
C TYR A 370 25.22 -12.78 7.48
N LEU A 371 24.44 -13.82 7.77
CA LEU A 371 24.80 -14.83 8.76
C LEU A 371 25.74 -15.89 8.15
N GLY A 372 26.90 -16.06 8.77
CA GLY A 372 28.06 -16.73 8.16
C GLY A 372 28.01 -18.25 8.04
N ASP A 373 26.99 -18.89 8.59
CA ASP A 373 26.86 -20.33 8.82
C ASP A 373 25.80 -21.01 7.95
N ARG A 374 24.75 -20.32 7.51
CA ARG A 374 23.71 -20.85 6.62
C ARG A 374 22.82 -19.69 6.14
N THR A 375 22.90 -19.35 4.84
CA THR A 375 21.81 -18.89 3.93
C THR A 375 22.36 -18.04 2.78
N LYS A 376 21.60 -17.95 1.68
CA LYS A 376 21.79 -16.94 0.61
C LYS A 376 21.25 -15.55 1.02
N SER A 377 20.53 -15.45 2.14
CA SER A 377 19.80 -14.26 2.53
C SER A 377 20.72 -13.16 3.07
N ARG A 378 20.43 -11.92 2.68
CA ARG A 378 21.03 -10.73 3.29
C ARG A 378 20.47 -10.53 4.69
N GLY A 379 21.31 -10.13 5.63
CA GLY A 379 20.87 -9.75 6.97
C GLY A 379 20.48 -10.93 7.87
N TRP A 380 19.55 -10.66 8.79
CA TRP A 380 18.95 -11.67 9.68
C TRP A 380 17.49 -11.32 10.00
N TYR A 381 16.77 -12.31 10.54
CA TYR A 381 15.39 -12.17 11.01
C TYR A 381 15.32 -12.19 12.53
N ALA A 382 14.34 -11.49 13.09
CA ALA A 382 14.01 -11.50 14.52
C ALA A 382 12.50 -11.58 14.72
N THR A 383 12.07 -12.19 15.82
CA THR A 383 10.65 -12.19 16.24
C THR A 383 10.40 -10.93 17.06
N ILE A 384 9.38 -10.15 16.68
CA ILE A 384 9.03 -8.90 17.36
C ILE A 384 8.03 -9.20 18.49
N PRO A 385 8.32 -8.83 19.74
CA PRO A 385 7.34 -8.95 20.82
C PRO A 385 6.06 -8.14 20.51
N SER A 386 4.89 -8.62 20.94
CA SER A 386 3.59 -8.03 20.59
C SER A 386 3.37 -6.59 21.09
N HIS A 387 4.06 -6.18 22.16
CA HIS A 387 3.94 -4.86 22.77
C HIS A 387 4.94 -3.82 22.22
N ILE A 388 5.77 -4.21 21.25
CA ILE A 388 6.79 -3.34 20.67
C ILE A 388 6.28 -2.76 19.37
N ASP A 389 5.96 -1.47 19.35
CA ASP A 389 5.62 -0.73 18.13
C ASP A 389 6.67 0.32 17.77
N SER A 390 7.66 0.52 18.64
CA SER A 390 8.81 1.39 18.38
C SER A 390 10.07 0.87 19.08
N PHE A 391 11.22 0.97 18.44
CA PHE A 391 12.50 0.56 19.05
C PHE A 391 13.71 1.22 18.38
N ASN A 392 14.82 1.25 19.12
CA ASN A 392 16.08 1.85 18.68
C ASN A 392 17.17 0.79 18.46
N VAL A 393 17.97 0.98 17.42
CA VAL A 393 19.18 0.20 17.16
C VAL A 393 20.33 1.09 16.71
N ILE A 394 21.56 0.56 16.79
CA ILE A 394 22.76 1.21 16.29
C ILE A 394 23.51 0.23 15.39
N TYR A 395 23.78 0.67 14.18
CA TYR A 395 24.67 0.00 13.24
C TYR A 395 26.04 0.67 13.26
N LYS A 396 27.07 -0.07 13.60
CA LYS A 396 28.44 0.46 13.66
C LYS A 396 29.33 -0.24 12.65
N TRP A 397 29.98 0.55 11.80
CA TRP A 397 30.92 0.10 10.78
C TRP A 397 32.31 0.61 11.08
N THR A 398 33.28 -0.29 11.08
CA THR A 398 34.69 0.06 11.36
C THR A 398 35.63 -0.60 10.37
N SER A 399 36.82 -0.04 10.23
CA SER A 399 37.93 -0.64 9.48
C SER A 399 39.13 -0.87 10.41
N PRO A 400 39.53 -2.13 10.64
CA PRO A 400 40.74 -2.44 11.42
C PRO A 400 42.01 -1.81 10.85
N SER A 401 42.12 -1.69 9.53
CA SER A 401 43.24 -1.00 8.87
C SER A 401 43.12 0.53 8.89
N HIS A 402 42.05 1.07 9.47
CA HIS A 402 41.70 2.49 9.44
C HIS A 402 41.56 3.07 8.03
N SER A 403 41.13 2.25 7.07
CA SER A 403 40.91 2.68 5.68
C SER A 403 39.76 3.69 5.53
N PHE A 404 38.86 3.74 6.51
CA PHE A 404 37.85 4.79 6.67
C PHE A 404 37.56 5.00 8.16
N ALA A 405 37.13 6.22 8.52
CA ALA A 405 36.72 6.56 9.87
C ALA A 405 35.45 5.78 10.28
N SER A 406 35.23 5.59 11.59
CA SER A 406 34.08 4.82 12.07
C SER A 406 32.76 5.45 11.61
N VAL A 407 31.81 4.63 11.21
CA VAL A 407 30.44 5.07 10.89
C VAL A 407 29.47 4.51 11.91
N THR A 408 28.75 5.38 12.59
CA THR A 408 27.71 5.02 13.57
C THR A 408 26.37 5.50 13.05
N HIS A 409 25.41 4.59 12.92
CA HIS A 409 24.09 4.90 12.41
C HIS A 409 23.05 4.54 13.46
N HIS A 410 22.49 5.57 14.10
CA HIS A 410 21.39 5.49 15.04
C HIS A 410 20.08 5.43 14.27
N MET A 411 19.30 4.39 14.55
CA MET A 411 18.05 4.14 13.85
C MET A 411 16.91 3.95 14.85
N THR A 412 15.86 4.73 14.67
CA THR A 412 14.57 4.56 15.35
C THR A 412 13.59 3.95 14.36
N TYR A 413 13.06 2.78 14.66
CA TYR A 413 12.00 2.16 13.86
C TYR A 413 10.65 2.30 14.56
N GLN A 414 9.68 2.86 13.84
CA GLN A 414 8.26 2.82 14.17
C GLN A 414 7.60 1.73 13.34
N LEU A 415 6.82 0.84 13.95
CA LEU A 415 6.12 -0.24 13.28
C LEU A 415 4.65 0.15 13.09
N GLU A 416 4.16 0.01 11.85
CA GLU A 416 2.77 0.26 11.51
C GLU A 416 2.11 -0.97 10.90
N THR A 417 0.86 -1.20 11.24
CA THR A 417 0.04 -2.23 10.60
C THR A 417 -0.32 -1.81 9.19
N ASN A 418 -0.37 -2.76 8.25
CA ASN A 418 -0.92 -2.47 6.93
C ASN A 418 -2.45 -2.36 6.99
N MET A 419 -2.94 -1.12 6.89
CA MET A 419 -4.37 -0.81 6.88
C MET A 419 -5.12 -1.40 5.66
N GLU A 420 -4.42 -1.90 4.64
CA GLU A 420 -5.02 -2.61 3.52
C GLU A 420 -4.98 -4.15 3.65
N CYS A 421 -4.13 -4.70 4.53
CA CYS A 421 -3.99 -6.13 4.75
C CYS A 421 -3.55 -6.44 6.18
N ALA A 422 -4.51 -6.70 7.07
CA ALA A 422 -4.21 -7.02 8.46
C ALA A 422 -3.49 -8.37 8.67
N GLN A 423 -3.40 -9.20 7.63
CA GLN A 423 -2.67 -10.48 7.67
C GLN A 423 -1.19 -10.31 7.36
N ASP A 424 -0.75 -9.11 6.99
CA ASP A 424 0.66 -8.81 6.80
C ASP A 424 1.39 -8.82 8.15
N TRP A 425 2.56 -9.45 8.19
CA TRP A 425 3.27 -9.85 9.42
C TRP A 425 4.77 -9.58 9.37
N LEU A 426 5.33 -9.38 8.18
CA LEU A 426 6.75 -9.20 7.96
C LEU A 426 7.08 -7.72 7.80
N TYR A 427 7.96 -7.24 8.66
CA TYR A 427 8.52 -5.90 8.62
C TYR A 427 9.94 -5.97 8.05
N GLY A 428 10.38 -4.90 7.40
CA GLY A 428 11.77 -4.78 6.99
C GLY A 428 11.98 -3.66 5.99
N ASN A 429 13.22 -3.20 5.91
CA ASN A 429 13.58 -2.04 5.11
C ASN A 429 13.49 -2.28 3.61
N GLU A 430 13.44 -3.54 3.17
CA GLU A 430 13.27 -3.93 1.77
C GLU A 430 11.84 -4.41 1.46
N CYS A 431 10.97 -4.48 2.47
CA CYS A 431 9.56 -4.81 2.28
C CYS A 431 8.87 -3.66 1.53
N MET A 432 7.89 -3.97 0.69
CA MET A 432 7.07 -2.99 -0.06
C MET A 432 7.80 -2.12 -1.11
N LYS A 433 9.13 -2.09 -1.17
CA LYS A 433 9.90 -1.28 -2.14
C LYS A 433 9.57 -1.51 -3.60
N HIS A 434 9.13 -2.71 -3.94
CA HIS A 434 8.76 -3.07 -5.31
C HIS A 434 7.25 -3.09 -5.54
N SER A 435 6.45 -2.63 -4.57
CA SER A 435 5.01 -2.50 -4.72
C SER A 435 4.60 -1.17 -5.38
N ASP A 436 5.47 -0.16 -5.34
CA ASP A 436 5.27 1.13 -5.99
C ASP A 436 6.36 1.36 -7.06
N ALA A 437 5.97 1.25 -8.32
CA ALA A 437 6.88 1.45 -9.45
C ALA A 437 7.22 2.93 -9.71
N SER A 438 6.55 3.86 -9.01
CA SER A 438 6.81 5.30 -9.14
C SER A 438 8.06 5.76 -8.38
N ILE A 439 8.45 5.02 -7.35
CA ILE A 439 9.64 5.30 -6.56
C ILE A 439 10.85 4.69 -7.28
N PRO A 440 11.87 5.49 -7.65
CA PRO A 440 13.06 4.95 -8.26
C PRO A 440 13.71 3.90 -7.34
N ALA A 441 14.15 2.79 -7.94
CA ALA A 441 14.84 1.75 -7.19
C ALA A 441 16.00 2.37 -6.39
N MET A 442 16.04 2.06 -5.10
CA MET A 442 17.03 2.54 -4.14
C MET A 442 16.95 4.01 -3.69
N ALA A 443 16.00 4.81 -4.17
CA ALA A 443 15.89 6.23 -3.79
C ALA A 443 15.71 6.43 -2.28
N THR A 444 14.92 5.55 -1.65
CA THR A 444 14.60 5.59 -0.22
C THR A 444 15.30 4.47 0.56
N ASP A 445 16.32 3.83 -0.01
CA ASP A 445 17.00 2.69 0.61
C ASP A 445 17.69 3.06 1.93
N GLU A 446 17.49 2.26 2.98
CA GLU A 446 18.29 2.40 4.18
C GLU A 446 19.72 1.94 3.92
N TYR A 447 20.68 2.83 4.12
CA TYR A 447 22.11 2.52 4.16
C TYR A 447 22.86 3.56 4.97
N SER A 448 23.95 3.10 5.60
CA SER A 448 24.98 3.96 6.19
C SER A 448 25.95 4.41 5.09
N PHE A 449 26.71 5.48 5.31
CA PHE A 449 27.75 5.91 4.35
C PHE A 449 28.96 6.49 5.09
N ASN A 450 30.14 6.36 4.50
CA ASN A 450 31.39 6.83 5.11
C ASN A 450 31.79 8.26 4.71
N SER A 451 31.05 8.88 3.81
CA SER A 451 31.27 10.27 3.36
C SER A 451 29.98 10.81 2.74
N LEU A 452 29.78 12.12 2.85
CA LEU A 452 28.68 12.84 2.22
C LEU A 452 28.67 12.68 0.70
N ASP A 453 29.84 12.47 0.08
CA ASP A 453 29.98 12.18 -1.36
C ASP A 453 29.15 10.97 -1.82
N CYS A 454 28.84 10.06 -0.89
CA CYS A 454 27.98 8.91 -1.18
C CYS A 454 26.51 9.30 -1.36
N LEU A 455 26.05 10.38 -0.72
CA LEU A 455 24.71 10.94 -0.90
C LEU A 455 24.66 11.92 -2.08
N THR A 456 25.67 12.78 -2.23
CA THR A 456 25.67 13.83 -3.26
C THR A 456 26.16 13.35 -4.63
N HIS A 457 26.65 12.10 -4.70
CA HIS A 457 27.34 11.54 -5.86
C HIS A 457 28.54 12.41 -6.31
N GLY A 458 29.24 13.01 -5.35
CA GLY A 458 30.40 13.88 -5.60
C GLY A 458 30.04 15.28 -6.10
N LYS A 459 28.75 15.67 -6.06
CA LYS A 459 28.33 17.04 -6.34
C LYS A 459 28.49 17.90 -5.08
N HIS A 460 28.91 19.15 -5.29
CA HIS A 460 28.81 20.17 -4.25
C HIS A 460 27.37 20.66 -4.19
N LEU A 461 26.69 20.33 -3.11
CA LEU A 461 25.30 20.70 -2.82
C LEU A 461 25.28 21.63 -1.60
N THR A 462 24.35 22.58 -1.59
CA THR A 462 24.08 23.38 -0.39
C THR A 462 23.33 22.54 0.66
N GLU A 463 23.23 23.04 1.90
CA GLU A 463 22.43 22.36 2.93
C GLU A 463 20.96 22.22 2.50
N ASP A 464 20.40 23.27 1.88
CA ASP A 464 19.04 23.26 1.33
C ASP A 464 18.88 22.21 0.21
N ASP A 465 19.89 22.02 -0.64
CA ASP A 465 19.85 20.97 -1.66
C ASP A 465 19.96 19.56 -1.07
N ILE A 466 20.65 19.42 0.06
CA ILE A 466 20.89 18.13 0.72
C ILE A 466 19.62 17.63 1.42
N VAL A 467 18.87 18.51 2.10
CA VAL A 467 17.60 18.13 2.73
C VAL A 467 16.54 17.74 1.71
N GLU A 468 16.67 18.22 0.47
CA GLU A 468 15.79 17.87 -0.63
C GLU A 468 16.08 16.49 -1.25
N LEU A 469 17.20 15.84 -0.89
CA LEU A 469 17.52 14.50 -1.37
C LEU A 469 16.51 13.46 -0.87
N ASP A 470 16.12 12.53 -1.74
CA ASP A 470 15.17 11.45 -1.43
C ASP A 470 15.56 10.68 -0.15
N ARG A 471 16.87 10.47 0.06
CA ARG A 471 17.40 9.76 1.21
C ARG A 471 17.20 10.50 2.54
N PHE A 472 17.21 11.83 2.52
CA PHE A 472 16.90 12.68 3.66
C PHE A 472 15.40 12.69 3.94
N LYS A 473 14.60 12.93 2.89
CA LYS A 473 13.13 12.85 2.95
C LYS A 473 12.62 11.49 3.42
N ALA A 474 13.39 10.42 3.22
CA ALA A 474 13.08 9.07 3.68
C ALA A 474 13.32 8.82 5.19
N GLY A 475 13.82 9.81 5.95
CA GLY A 475 13.87 9.73 7.41
C GLY A 475 15.16 10.17 8.10
N ILE A 476 16.20 10.62 7.38
CA ILE A 476 17.43 11.11 8.06
C ILE A 476 17.09 12.42 8.77
N THR A 477 17.27 12.43 10.09
CA THR A 477 17.01 13.60 10.94
C THR A 477 18.27 14.42 11.18
N SER A 478 19.46 13.79 11.19
CA SER A 478 20.73 14.51 11.26
C SER A 478 21.92 13.68 10.76
N ILE A 479 22.96 14.38 10.31
CA ILE A 479 24.27 13.81 9.97
C ILE A 479 25.35 14.67 10.62
N GLN A 480 26.31 14.03 11.29
CA GLN A 480 27.55 14.65 11.73
C GLN A 480 28.73 13.95 11.05
N ILE A 481 29.62 14.73 10.45
CA ILE A 481 30.85 14.24 9.81
C ILE A 481 32.02 15.05 10.35
N ASP A 482 32.98 14.38 10.97
CA ASP A 482 34.20 14.99 11.48
C ASP A 482 35.40 14.05 11.26
N GLU A 483 36.57 14.46 11.77
CA GLU A 483 37.80 13.66 11.67
C GLU A 483 37.75 12.33 12.43
N HIS A 484 36.80 12.17 13.37
CA HIS A 484 36.64 10.98 14.18
C HIS A 484 35.64 9.99 13.58
N GLY A 485 34.72 10.43 12.73
CA GLY A 485 33.78 9.54 12.06
C GLY A 485 32.59 10.19 11.38
N VAL A 486 31.63 9.34 11.03
CA VAL A 486 30.32 9.73 10.53
C VAL A 486 29.26 9.21 11.51
N THR A 487 28.41 10.10 12.00
CA THR A 487 27.23 9.75 12.79
C THR A 487 25.97 10.11 12.02
N ILE A 488 25.06 9.16 11.86
CA ILE A 488 23.78 9.33 11.16
C ILE A 488 22.67 9.06 12.16
N HIS A 489 21.68 9.94 12.24
CA HIS A 489 20.43 9.68 12.95
C HIS A 489 19.30 9.61 11.94
N GLU A 490 18.51 8.55 12.04
CA GLU A 490 17.43 8.27 11.12
C GLU A 490 16.23 7.68 11.85
N GLU A 491 15.04 8.09 11.44
CA GLU A 491 13.78 7.57 11.93
C GLU A 491 12.98 7.00 10.76
N ARG A 492 12.48 5.78 10.90
CA ARG A 492 11.74 5.10 9.86
C ARG A 492 10.46 4.45 10.36
N THR A 493 9.40 4.69 9.62
CA THR A 493 8.19 3.90 9.72
C THR A 493 8.29 2.67 8.81
N LEU A 494 8.10 1.50 9.38
CA LEU A 494 8.00 0.23 8.68
C LEU A 494 6.55 -0.26 8.74
N THR A 495 5.87 -0.24 7.61
CA THR A 495 4.55 -0.85 7.47
C THR A 495 4.69 -2.35 7.25
N ALA A 496 3.87 -3.14 7.93
CA ALA A 496 3.82 -4.59 7.76
C ALA A 496 3.59 -4.97 6.29
N SER A 497 4.20 -6.07 5.86
CA SER A 497 4.00 -6.68 4.55
C SER A 497 3.87 -8.21 4.69
N ASN A 498 3.71 -8.90 3.57
CA ASN A 498 3.83 -10.34 3.50
C ASN A 498 5.07 -10.74 2.70
N SER A 499 5.54 -11.96 2.95
CA SER A 499 6.76 -12.48 2.34
C SER A 499 6.68 -12.64 0.81
N PHE A 500 5.49 -12.70 0.20
CA PHE A 500 5.39 -12.68 -1.26
C PHE A 500 5.80 -11.31 -1.80
N ALA A 501 5.32 -10.21 -1.21
CA ALA A 501 5.60 -8.83 -1.65
C ALA A 501 7.06 -8.37 -1.49
N CYS A 502 7.95 -9.26 -1.03
CA CYS A 502 9.27 -8.93 -0.51
C CYS A 502 10.42 -9.44 -1.41
N VAL A 503 10.28 -9.38 -2.73
CA VAL A 503 11.25 -9.93 -3.70
C VAL A 503 12.67 -9.33 -3.56
N GLY A 504 12.77 -8.05 -3.17
CA GLY A 504 14.05 -7.34 -3.02
C GLY A 504 14.94 -7.84 -1.86
N ILE A 505 14.38 -8.68 -0.98
CA ILE A 505 15.07 -9.27 0.17
C ILE A 505 16.10 -10.34 -0.24
N ILE A 506 15.87 -10.99 -1.39
CA ILE A 506 16.62 -12.18 -1.83
C ILE A 506 17.54 -11.92 -3.02
N LEU A 507 17.20 -10.92 -3.85
CA LEU A 507 18.10 -10.40 -4.89
C LEU A 507 19.31 -9.72 -4.23
#